data_AF-A0A836TXK5-F1
#
_entry.id   AF-A0A836TXK5-F1
#
_cell.length_a   1.000
_cell.length_b   1.000
_cell.length_c   1.000
_cell.angle_alpha   90.00
_cell.angle_beta   90.00
_cell.angle_gamma   90.00
#
_symmetry.space_group_name_H-M   'P 1'
#
loop_
_entity.id
_entity.type
_entity.pdbx_description
1 polymer ?
#
loop_
_entity_poly.entity_id
_entity_poly.type
_entity_poly.pdbx_seq_one_letter_code
_entity_poly.pdbx_strand_id
1 'polypeptide(L)'
;DLTWCGGLSEAVKIYTIGEAAGLQTIPHGGANTAFGQHFAMAMPESLMAEFWLGSDPGVPLDEVQRIPGVAVPEQGRLTPSNAPGFGLDIKEQWIIPDGTAFTADYFDKP
;
A
#
# COMPACT_ATOMS: atom_id res chain seq x y z
N ASP A 1 -4.76 9.68 -1.02
CA ASP A 1 -4.71 8.36 -0.35
C ASP A 1 -5.90 7.54 -0.81
N LEU A 2 -5.68 6.33 -1.33
CA LEU A 2 -6.75 5.48 -1.84
C LEU A 2 -7.73 5.02 -0.76
N THR A 3 -7.28 4.92 0.50
CA THR A 3 -8.13 4.52 1.62
C THR A 3 -8.99 5.67 2.14
N TRP A 4 -8.71 6.92 1.75
CA TRP A 4 -9.43 8.10 2.24
C TRP A 4 -10.22 8.83 1.15
N CYS A 5 -9.76 8.80 -0.10
CA CYS A 5 -10.41 9.55 -1.19
C CYS A 5 -11.71 8.92 -1.71
N GLY A 6 -12.13 7.77 -1.18
CA GLY A 6 -13.30 7.02 -1.64
C GLY A 6 -12.98 5.69 -2.34
N GLY A 7 -11.77 5.17 -2.19
CA GLY A 7 -11.36 3.89 -2.78
C GLY A 7 -10.83 4.02 -4.20
N LEU A 8 -10.50 2.88 -4.81
CA LEU A 8 -9.91 2.82 -6.15
C LEU A 8 -10.83 3.46 -7.21
N SER A 9 -12.14 3.22 -7.13
CA SER A 9 -13.11 3.76 -8.09
C SER A 9 -13.12 5.29 -8.12
N GLU A 10 -13.10 5.94 -6.95
CA GLU A 10 -13.03 7.41 -6.88
C GLU A 10 -11.63 7.92 -7.21
N ALA A 11 -10.58 7.19 -6.82
CA ALA A 11 -9.20 7.53 -7.19
C ALA A 11 -8.99 7.56 -8.72
N VAL A 12 -9.59 6.63 -9.46
CA VAL A 12 -9.53 6.63 -10.94
C VAL A 12 -10.21 7.86 -11.51
N LYS A 13 -11.36 8.31 -10.97
CA LYS A 13 -12.00 9.54 -11.44
C LYS A 13 -11.12 10.77 -11.19
N ILE A 14 -10.52 10.87 -9.99
CA ILE A 14 -9.59 11.94 -9.64
C ILE A 14 -8.40 11.94 -10.59
N TYR A 15 -7.82 10.77 -10.83
CA TYR A 15 -6.74 10.57 -11.79
C TYR A 15 -7.12 11.04 -13.19
N THR A 16 -8.28 10.63 -13.71
CA THR A 16 -8.74 11.03 -15.06
C THR A 16 -8.90 12.54 -15.18
N ILE A 17 -9.36 13.23 -14.12
CA ILE A 17 -9.42 14.69 -14.09
C ILE A 17 -8.01 15.30 -14.13
N GLY A 18 -7.08 14.74 -13.34
CA GLY A 18 -5.68 15.17 -13.32
C GLY A 18 -4.99 14.96 -14.67
N GLU A 19 -5.11 13.77 -15.24
CA GLU A 19 -4.57 13.40 -16.55
C GLU A 19 -5.08 14.35 -17.65
N ALA A 20 -6.39 14.62 -17.69
CA ALA A 20 -6.98 15.55 -18.65
C ALA A 20 -6.47 16.98 -18.50
N ALA A 21 -6.01 17.35 -17.31
CA ALA A 21 -5.38 18.64 -17.02
C ALA A 21 -3.85 18.64 -17.21
N GLY A 22 -3.25 17.52 -17.63
CA GLY A 22 -1.79 17.37 -17.74
C GLY A 22 -1.08 17.36 -16.38
N LEU A 23 -1.77 16.91 -15.33
CA LEU A 23 -1.25 16.83 -13.97
C LEU A 23 -0.99 15.38 -13.57
N GLN A 24 0.20 15.17 -13.01
CA GLN A 24 0.56 13.89 -12.41
C GLN A 24 -0.23 13.63 -11.13
N THR A 25 -0.73 12.41 -10.99
CA THR A 25 -1.38 11.96 -9.77
C THR A 25 -0.47 10.94 -9.08
N ILE A 26 0.15 11.36 -7.96
CA ILE A 26 0.98 10.50 -7.11
C ILE A 26 0.23 10.31 -5.79
N PRO A 27 -0.39 9.15 -5.55
CA PRO A 27 -1.14 8.93 -4.31
C PRO A 27 -0.23 8.94 -3.08
N HIS A 28 -0.73 9.56 -2.00
CA HIS A 28 -0.20 9.32 -0.67
C HIS A 28 -0.19 7.82 -0.35
N GLY A 29 0.94 7.32 0.15
CA GLY A 29 1.17 5.91 0.46
C GLY A 29 1.16 4.99 -0.76
N GLY A 30 1.45 5.53 -1.95
CA GLY A 30 1.36 4.81 -3.23
C GLY A 30 2.19 3.53 -3.30
N ALA A 31 3.34 3.46 -2.63
CA ALA A 31 4.16 2.25 -2.54
C ALA A 31 4.00 1.51 -1.20
N ASN A 32 3.30 2.08 -0.21
CA ASN A 32 3.11 1.46 1.11
C ASN A 32 1.96 0.45 1.15
N THR A 33 0.97 0.58 0.26
CA THR A 33 -0.22 -0.28 0.23
C THR A 33 -0.33 -1.00 -1.10
N ALA A 34 -0.83 -2.23 -1.11
CA ALA A 34 -1.08 -2.95 -2.37
C ALA A 34 -2.01 -2.16 -3.32
N PHE A 35 -3.01 -1.46 -2.77
CA PHE A 35 -3.91 -0.61 -3.55
C PHE A 35 -3.15 0.47 -4.32
N GLY A 36 -2.26 1.19 -3.63
CA GLY A 36 -1.41 2.20 -4.24
C GLY A 36 -0.45 1.60 -5.26
N GLN A 37 0.14 0.43 -4.95
CA GLN A 37 1.14 -0.21 -5.80
C GLN A 37 0.53 -0.61 -7.15
N HIS A 38 -0.64 -1.27 -7.11
CA HIS A 38 -1.38 -1.61 -8.32
C HIS A 38 -1.87 -0.37 -9.07
N PHE A 39 -2.30 0.69 -8.37
CA PHE A 39 -2.70 1.94 -9.01
C PHE A 39 -1.53 2.60 -9.74
N ALA A 40 -0.38 2.77 -9.09
CA ALA A 40 0.80 3.40 -9.67
C ALA A 40 1.36 2.60 -10.86
N MET A 41 1.27 1.26 -10.80
CA MET A 41 1.64 0.41 -11.93
C MET A 41 0.66 0.50 -13.12
N ALA A 42 -0.63 0.73 -12.86
CA ALA A 42 -1.66 0.74 -13.90
C ALA A 42 -1.89 2.12 -14.56
N MET A 43 -1.60 3.21 -13.84
CA MET A 43 -1.89 4.57 -14.29
C MET A 43 -0.65 5.21 -14.95
N PRO A 44 -0.64 5.43 -16.28
CA PRO A 44 0.57 5.83 -17.01
C PRO A 44 1.15 7.20 -16.60
N GLU A 45 0.30 8.13 -16.16
CA GLU A 45 0.76 9.44 -15.65
C GLU A 45 1.29 9.39 -14.19
N SER A 46 1.15 8.25 -13.49
CA SER A 46 1.67 8.05 -12.14
C SER A 46 3.13 7.57 -12.19
N LEU A 47 4.07 8.48 -12.47
CA LEU A 47 5.46 8.12 -12.72
C LEU A 47 6.25 7.66 -11.48
N MET A 48 5.70 7.88 -10.28
CA MET A 48 6.33 7.55 -9.01
C MET A 48 5.28 7.10 -8.00
N ALA A 49 5.74 6.42 -6.95
CA ALA A 49 4.91 6.01 -5.83
C ALA A 49 5.61 6.36 -4.51
N GLU A 50 4.87 6.99 -3.59
CA GLU A 50 5.42 7.35 -2.28
C GLU A 50 5.62 6.12 -1.41
N PHE A 51 6.82 5.94 -0.86
CA PHE A 51 7.09 4.99 0.21
C PHE A 51 7.48 5.74 1.48
N TRP A 52 6.55 5.83 2.43
CA TRP A 52 6.82 6.32 3.77
C TRP A 52 7.57 5.27 4.58
N LEU A 53 8.76 5.63 5.09
CA LEU A 53 9.58 4.79 5.94
C LEU A 53 9.37 5.20 7.41
N GLY A 54 8.60 4.39 8.13
CA GLY A 54 8.28 4.61 9.54
C GLY A 54 9.11 3.80 10.53
N SER A 55 10.14 3.09 10.08
CA SER A 55 11.01 2.29 10.95
C SER A 55 12.12 3.14 11.59
N ASP A 56 12.70 2.63 12.67
CA ASP A 56 13.88 3.22 13.26
C ASP A 56 15.09 3.15 12.30
N PRO A 57 16.06 4.08 12.43
CA PRO A 57 17.29 4.02 11.65
C PRO A 57 18.02 2.69 11.85
N GLY A 58 18.42 2.06 10.74
CA GLY A 58 19.19 0.82 10.74
C GLY A 58 18.35 -0.46 10.60
N VAL A 59 17.02 -0.37 10.66
CA VAL A 59 16.13 -1.50 10.33
C VAL A 59 16.18 -1.76 8.82
N PRO A 60 16.50 -2.99 8.38
CA PRO A 60 16.45 -3.39 6.98
C PRO A 60 15.06 -3.20 6.37
N LEU A 61 15.02 -2.83 5.09
CA LEU A 61 13.77 -2.48 4.43
C LEU A 61 12.87 -3.71 4.18
N ASP A 62 13.44 -4.90 3.99
CA ASP A 62 12.70 -6.16 3.93
C ASP A 62 12.00 -6.52 5.24
N GLU A 63 12.46 -6.00 6.38
CA GLU A 63 11.80 -6.18 7.69
C GLU A 63 10.62 -5.23 7.92
N VAL A 64 10.45 -4.18 7.10
CA VAL A 64 9.35 -3.21 7.28
C VAL A 64 8.04 -3.64 6.59
N GLN A 65 8.01 -4.79 5.93
CA GLN A 65 6.82 -5.34 5.30
C GLN A 65 5.74 -5.63 6.34
N ARG A 66 4.60 -4.93 6.25
CA ARG A 66 3.50 -5.08 7.23
C ARG A 66 2.57 -6.25 6.93
N ILE A 67 2.30 -6.50 5.65
CA ILE A 67 1.37 -7.54 5.19
C ILE A 67 2.10 -8.35 4.12
N PRO A 68 2.25 -9.68 4.29
CA PRO A 68 2.78 -10.55 3.26
C PRO A 68 2.05 -10.36 1.93
N GLY A 69 2.83 -10.34 0.85
CA GLY A 69 2.35 -10.07 -0.50
C GLY A 69 2.29 -8.58 -0.89
N VAL A 70 2.42 -7.65 0.06
CA VAL A 70 2.69 -6.23 -0.26
C VAL A 70 4.18 -6.08 -0.54
N ALA A 71 4.55 -5.72 -1.78
CA ALA A 71 5.96 -5.56 -2.12
C ALA A 71 6.58 -4.39 -1.33
N VAL A 72 7.89 -4.47 -1.08
CA VAL A 72 8.67 -3.37 -0.50
C VAL A 72 9.70 -2.92 -1.54
N PRO A 73 10.02 -1.61 -1.66
CA PRO A 73 10.98 -1.16 -2.66
C PRO A 73 12.38 -1.77 -2.46
N GLU A 74 12.99 -2.19 -3.55
CA GLU A 74 14.39 -2.59 -3.61
C GLU A 74 15.11 -1.64 -4.58
N GLN A 75 16.17 -0.97 -4.10
CA GLN A 75 16.92 0.01 -4.90
C GLN A 75 16.04 1.10 -5.55
N GLY A 76 15.01 1.55 -4.82
CA GLY A 76 14.08 2.58 -5.27
C GLY A 76 13.06 2.12 -6.32
N ARG A 77 12.94 0.81 -6.56
CA ARG A 77 11.98 0.21 -7.50
C ARG A 77 11.14 -0.84 -6.78
N LEU A 78 9.93 -1.07 -7.28
CA LEU A 78 9.00 -2.02 -6.72
C LEU A 78 8.14 -2.61 -7.85
N THR A 79 7.84 -3.90 -7.76
CA THR A 79 6.82 -4.57 -8.57
C THR A 79 5.73 -5.10 -7.63
N PRO A 80 4.46 -4.70 -7.79
CA PRO A 80 3.34 -5.26 -7.03
C PRO A 80 3.22 -6.77 -7.24
N SER A 81 2.55 -7.45 -6.31
CA SER A 81 2.27 -8.88 -6.42
C SER A 81 1.46 -9.22 -7.67
N ASN A 82 1.71 -10.39 -8.25
CA ASN A 82 0.93 -10.95 -9.37
C ASN A 82 -0.15 -11.95 -8.91
N ALA A 83 -0.34 -12.12 -7.60
CA ALA A 83 -1.39 -12.97 -7.04
C ALA A 83 -2.79 -12.34 -7.25
N PRO A 84 -3.89 -13.13 -7.19
CA PRO A 84 -5.24 -12.63 -7.40
C PRO A 84 -5.63 -11.46 -6.48
N GLY A 85 -6.47 -10.56 -7.00
CA GLY A 85 -6.90 -9.37 -6.26
C GLY A 85 -5.75 -8.38 -6.08
N PHE A 86 -5.50 -7.98 -4.82
CA PHE A 86 -4.37 -7.13 -4.45
C PHE A 86 -3.17 -7.93 -3.92
N GLY A 87 -3.21 -9.27 -4.03
CA GLY A 87 -2.13 -10.15 -3.59
C GLY A 87 -1.81 -10.08 -2.10
N LEU A 88 -2.76 -9.61 -1.27
CA LEU A 88 -2.62 -9.59 0.18
C LEU A 88 -2.77 -11.00 0.76
N ASP A 89 -1.79 -11.41 1.57
CA ASP A 89 -1.85 -12.64 2.34
C ASP A 89 -2.10 -12.30 3.82
N ILE A 90 -3.39 -12.23 4.16
CA ILE A 90 -3.87 -11.95 5.51
C ILE A 90 -3.92 -13.27 6.28
N LYS A 91 -3.09 -13.38 7.32
CA LYS A 91 -3.06 -14.58 8.15
C LYS A 91 -4.34 -14.66 8.99
N GLU A 92 -5.00 -15.83 9.02
CA GLU A 92 -6.26 -16.04 9.77
C GLU A 92 -6.12 -15.63 11.25
N GLN A 93 -4.96 -15.88 11.88
CA GLN A 93 -4.73 -15.51 13.29
C GLN A 93 -4.72 -13.99 13.58
N TRP A 94 -4.72 -13.16 12.54
CA TRP A 94 -4.83 -11.70 12.65
C TRP A 94 -6.29 -11.23 12.72
N ILE A 95 -7.23 -12.07 12.29
CA ILE A 95 -8.65 -11.74 12.27
C ILE A 95 -9.24 -12.05 13.65
N ILE A 96 -9.61 -11.01 14.37
CA ILE A 96 -10.26 -11.12 15.69
C ILE A 96 -11.68 -10.55 15.62
N PRO A 97 -12.65 -11.15 16.33
CA PRO A 97 -14.00 -10.58 16.42
C PRO A 97 -13.97 -9.18 17.00
N ASP A 98 -14.86 -8.33 16.49
CA ASP A 98 -15.09 -7.01 17.07
C ASP A 98 -15.52 -7.13 18.55
N GLY A 99 -15.03 -6.21 19.39
CA GLY A 99 -15.22 -6.25 20.84
C GLY A 99 -14.26 -7.17 21.62
N THR A 100 -13.33 -7.87 20.95
CA THR A 100 -12.22 -8.57 21.63
C THR A 100 -11.31 -7.54 22.32
N ALA A 101 -11.03 -7.73 23.61
CA ALA A 101 -10.18 -6.82 24.37
C ALA A 101 -8.77 -6.75 23.74
N PHE A 102 -8.28 -5.53 23.52
CA PHE A 102 -6.92 -5.29 23.06
C PHE A 102 -5.93 -5.71 24.15
N THR A 103 -5.06 -6.68 23.86
CA THR A 103 -3.95 -7.05 24.73
C THR A 103 -2.63 -6.56 24.11
N ALA A 104 -1.67 -6.16 24.94
CA ALA A 104 -0.37 -5.66 24.49
C ALA A 104 0.37 -6.69 23.61
N ASP A 105 0.14 -7.98 23.86
CA ASP A 105 0.61 -9.13 23.10
C ASP A 105 0.22 -9.10 21.60
N TYR A 106 -0.70 -8.22 21.20
CA TYR A 106 -1.00 -7.94 19.79
C TYR A 106 0.23 -7.50 19.00
N PHE A 107 1.12 -6.70 19.60
CA PHE A 107 2.34 -6.24 18.95
C PHE A 107 3.48 -7.27 18.96
N ASP A 108 3.32 -8.35 19.72
CA ASP A 108 4.29 -9.45 19.80
C ASP A 108 4.02 -10.56 18.77
N LYS A 109 2.93 -10.44 17.98
CA LYS A 109 2.61 -11.39 16.91
C LYS A 109 3.50 -11.13 15.67
N PRO A 110 4.12 -12.18 15.09
CA PRO A 110 5.00 -12.06 13.93
C PRO A 110 4.26 -11.83 12.59
#